data_AF-A0A9E4F422-F1
#
_entry.id   AF-A0A9E4F422-F1
#
_cell.length_a   1.000
_cell.length_b   1.000
_cell.length_c   1.000
_cell.angle_alpha   90.00
_cell.angle_beta   90.00
_cell.angle_gamma   90.00
#
_symmetry.space_group_name_H-M   'P 1'
#
loop_
_entity.id
_entity.type
_entity.pdbx_description
1 polymer ?
#
loop_
_entity_poly.entity_id
_entity_poly.type
_entity_poly.pdbx_seq_one_letter_code
_entity_poly.pdbx_strand_id
1 'polypeptide(L)'
;MENWIGIALWLIIGAGIGLVVKSLRREPREQPGHAAVIAVLGAFGALIGGMLGVGTFHLDEPLSLSIGGMAGAVLLATVSAVLYRWGVRGMT
;
A
#
# COMPACT_ATOMS: atom_id res chain seq x y z
N MET A 1 -1.32 -13.06 -18.37
CA MET A 1 -0.44 -11.86 -18.47
C MET A 1 -1.04 -10.68 -17.71
N GLU A 2 -2.33 -10.40 -17.89
CA GLU A 2 -3.04 -9.29 -17.21
C GLU A 2 -2.87 -9.28 -15.69
N ASN A 3 -2.99 -10.44 -15.03
CA ASN A 3 -2.88 -10.49 -13.57
C ASN A 3 -1.52 -10.04 -13.03
N TRP A 4 -0.43 -10.38 -13.72
CA TRP A 4 0.93 -9.95 -13.37
C TRP A 4 1.10 -8.43 -13.51
N ILE A 5 0.45 -7.82 -14.50
CA ILE A 5 0.46 -6.36 -14.70
C ILE A 5 -0.26 -5.68 -13.54
N GLY A 6 -1.44 -6.16 -13.15
CA GLY A 6 -2.16 -5.58 -12.02
C GLY A 6 -1.41 -5.72 -10.69
N ILE A 7 -0.72 -6.85 -10.45
CA ILE A 7 0.13 -7.02 -9.27
C ILE A 7 1.29 -6.01 -9.28
N ALA A 8 1.97 -5.84 -10.41
CA ALA A 8 3.04 -4.84 -10.54
C ALA A 8 2.50 -3.43 -10.29
N LEU A 9 1.31 -3.11 -10.80
CA LEU A 9 0.63 -1.84 -10.58
C LEU A 9 0.32 -1.62 -9.10
N TRP A 10 -0.19 -2.63 -8.38
CA TRP A 10 -0.44 -2.54 -6.94
C TRP A 10 0.82 -2.19 -6.17
N LEU A 11 1.96 -2.82 -6.49
CA LEU A 11 3.23 -2.52 -5.82
C LEU A 11 3.67 -1.07 -6.06
N ILE A 12 3.57 -0.58 -7.29
CA ILE A 12 3.93 0.80 -7.64
C ILE A 12 3.01 1.79 -6.94
N ILE A 13 1.70 1.56 -6.98
CA ILE A 13 0.71 2.40 -6.30
C ILE A 13 0.92 2.39 -4.80
N GLY A 14 1.13 1.21 -4.20
CA GLY A 14 1.37 1.06 -2.77
C GLY A 14 2.62 1.80 -2.31
N ALA A 15 3.73 1.67 -3.04
CA ALA A 15 4.94 2.43 -2.78
C ALA A 15 4.70 3.94 -2.90
N GLY A 16 4.00 4.37 -3.95
CA GLY A 16 3.60 5.76 -4.15
C GLY A 16 2.76 6.30 -2.99
N ILE A 17 1.75 5.56 -2.54
CA ILE A 17 0.90 5.90 -1.40
C ILE A 17 1.75 6.05 -0.14
N GLY A 18 2.68 5.13 0.13
CA GLY A 18 3.60 5.24 1.26
C GLY A 18 4.37 6.57 1.26
N LEU A 19 4.89 6.98 0.10
CA LEU A 19 5.59 8.27 -0.07
C LEU A 19 4.65 9.48 0.01
N VAL A 20 3.41 9.37 -0.48
CA VAL A 20 2.40 10.43 -0.33
C VAL A 20 2.05 10.63 1.15
N VAL A 21 1.77 9.55 1.89
CA VAL A 21 1.51 9.62 3.34
C VAL A 21 2.69 10.20 4.09
N LYS A 22 3.92 9.82 3.71
CA LYS A 22 5.16 10.43 4.22
C LYS A 22 5.14 11.96 4.03
N SER A 23 4.81 12.43 2.83
CA SER A 23 4.82 13.84 2.47
C SER A 23 3.74 14.66 3.20
N LEU A 24 2.56 14.08 3.43
CA LEU A 24 1.44 14.69 4.13
C LEU A 24 1.68 14.75 5.65
N ARG A 25 2.33 13.73 6.21
CA ARG A 25 2.67 13.65 7.64
C ARG A 25 4.17 13.75 7.84
N ARG A 26 4.75 14.93 7.57
CA ARG A 26 6.19 15.17 7.82
C ARG A 26 6.51 15.02 9.31
N GLU A 27 7.71 14.49 9.57
CA GLU A 27 8.25 14.32 10.90
C GLU A 27 9.60 15.06 10.98
N PRO A 28 9.80 16.01 11.92
CA PRO A 28 11.05 16.78 12.01
C PRO A 28 12.29 15.94 12.33
N ARG A 29 12.11 14.76 12.96
CA ARG A 29 13.18 13.85 13.39
C ARG A 29 13.40 12.66 12.43
N GLU A 30 13.04 12.82 11.17
CA GLU A 30 13.07 11.71 10.22
C GLU A 30 14.51 11.23 9.94
N GLN A 31 14.83 10.01 10.38
CA GLN A 31 16.14 9.43 10.11
C GLN A 31 16.25 8.96 8.64
N PRO A 32 17.47 8.99 8.06
CA PRO A 32 17.72 8.41 6.75
C PRO A 32 17.21 6.96 6.68
N GLY A 33 16.51 6.60 5.59
CA GLY A 33 15.97 5.24 5.38
C GLY A 33 14.47 5.08 5.62
N HIS A 34 13.81 5.97 6.38
CA HIS A 34 12.35 5.89 6.59
C HIS A 34 11.54 5.98 5.30
N ALA A 35 12.08 6.66 4.28
CA ALA A 35 11.45 6.74 2.95
C ALA A 35 11.36 5.36 2.28
N ALA A 36 12.43 4.57 2.36
CA ALA A 36 12.45 3.22 1.78
C ALA A 36 11.51 2.29 2.55
N VAL A 37 11.54 2.35 3.88
CA VAL A 37 10.67 1.53 4.74
C VAL A 37 9.20 1.80 4.45
N ILE A 38 8.76 3.06 4.42
CA ILE A 38 7.34 3.38 4.19
C ILE A 38 6.90 3.04 2.76
N ALA A 39 7.79 3.15 1.77
CA ALA A 39 7.50 2.74 0.40
C ALA A 39 7.33 1.22 0.30
N VAL A 40 8.23 0.44 0.90
CA VAL A 40 8.13 -1.02 0.95
C VAL A 40 6.88 -1.46 1.69
N LEU A 41 6.59 -0.86 2.84
CA LEU A 41 5.41 -1.19 3.64
C LEU A 41 4.10 -0.84 2.92
N GLY A 42 4.08 0.27 2.18
CA GLY A 42 2.96 0.63 1.31
C GLY A 42 2.78 -0.38 0.18
N ALA A 43 3.86 -0.83 -0.47
CA ALA A 43 3.80 -1.84 -1.53
C ALA A 43 3.28 -3.20 -1.02
N PHE A 44 3.77 -3.67 0.13
CA PHE A 44 3.26 -4.90 0.75
C PHE A 44 1.81 -4.76 1.23
N GLY A 45 1.44 -3.60 1.77
CA GLY A 45 0.05 -3.28 2.09
C GLY A 45 -0.84 -3.36 0.86
N ALA A 46 -0.42 -2.78 -0.27
CA ALA A 46 -1.15 -2.86 -1.52
C ALA A 46 -1.29 -4.29 -2.04
N LEU A 47 -0.22 -5.10 -1.95
CA LEU A 47 -0.26 -6.49 -2.39
C LEU A 47 -1.27 -7.31 -1.59
N ILE A 48 -1.22 -7.23 -0.25
CA ILE A 48 -2.13 -7.96 0.64
C ILE A 48 -3.57 -7.46 0.43
N GLY A 49 -3.74 -6.14 0.38
CA GLY A 49 -5.06 -5.52 0.19
C GLY A 49 -5.66 -5.87 -1.16
N GLY A 50 -4.85 -5.91 -2.21
CA GLY A 50 -5.27 -6.30 -3.54
C GLY A 50 -5.71 -7.75 -3.61
N MET A 51 -4.94 -8.67 -3.02
CA MET A 51 -5.32 -10.08 -2.96
C MET A 51 -6.63 -10.31 -2.17
N LEU A 52 -6.80 -9.62 -1.04
CA LEU A 52 -8.04 -9.66 -0.26
C LEU A 52 -9.22 -9.03 -1.02
N GLY A 53 -8.98 -7.93 -1.73
CA GLY A 53 -9.98 -7.22 -2.53
C GLY A 53 -10.48 -8.03 -3.71
N VAL A 54 -9.60 -8.75 -4.42
CA VAL A 54 -10.00 -9.68 -5.48
C VAL A 54 -10.83 -10.82 -4.89
N GLY A 55 -10.36 -11.44 -3.80
CA GLY A 55 -11.04 -12.58 -3.18
C GLY A 55 -12.41 -12.27 -2.56
N THR A 56 -12.71 -11.00 -2.28
CA THR A 56 -14.00 -10.57 -1.71
C THR A 56 -15.03 -10.17 -2.76
N PHE A 57 -14.61 -9.65 -3.91
CA PHE A 57 -15.53 -9.07 -4.90
C PHE A 57 -15.62 -9.82 -6.23
N HIS A 58 -14.72 -10.76 -6.54
CA HIS A 58 -14.78 -11.57 -7.76
C HIS A 58 -14.53 -13.05 -7.43
N LEU A 59 -15.61 -13.79 -7.17
CA LEU A 59 -15.55 -15.22 -6.85
C LEU A 59 -15.39 -16.09 -8.11
N ASP A 60 -15.86 -15.62 -9.27
CA ASP A 60 -15.88 -16.42 -10.50
C ASP A 60 -14.72 -16.12 -11.45
N GLU A 61 -14.28 -14.86 -11.57
CA GLU A 61 -13.15 -14.45 -12.42
C GLU A 61 -12.18 -13.54 -11.66
N PRO A 62 -11.13 -14.09 -11.01
CA PRO A 62 -10.19 -13.31 -10.20
C PRO A 62 -9.26 -12.48 -11.10
N LEU A 63 -9.64 -11.22 -11.31
CA LEU A 63 -8.88 -10.22 -12.05
C LEU A 63 -8.20 -9.24 -11.08
N SER A 64 -6.88 -9.08 -11.19
CA SER A 64 -6.14 -8.14 -10.33
C SER A 64 -6.43 -6.66 -10.64
N LEU A 65 -6.91 -6.35 -11.84
CA LEU A 65 -7.37 -5.00 -12.19
C LEU A 65 -8.86 -4.76 -11.83
N SER A 66 -9.51 -5.72 -11.16
CA SER A 66 -10.87 -5.54 -10.65
C SER A 66 -10.94 -4.36 -9.68
N ILE A 67 -12.14 -3.75 -9.60
CA ILE A 67 -12.41 -2.66 -8.66
C ILE A 67 -12.11 -3.09 -7.23
N GLY A 68 -12.47 -4.33 -6.85
CA GLY A 68 -12.18 -4.90 -5.53
C GLY A 68 -10.68 -4.96 -5.25
N GLY A 69 -9.90 -5.52 -6.17
CA GLY A 69 -8.44 -5.58 -6.05
C GLY A 69 -7.78 -4.20 -5.93
N MET A 70 -8.17 -3.26 -6.78
CA MET A 70 -7.63 -1.89 -6.75
C MET A 70 -8.02 -1.15 -5.46
N ALA A 71 -9.28 -1.23 -5.05
CA ALA A 71 -9.76 -0.59 -3.82
C ALA A 71 -9.08 -1.17 -2.59
N GLY A 72 -8.98 -2.50 -2.50
CA GLY A 72 -8.29 -3.19 -1.42
C GLY A 72 -6.82 -2.81 -1.34
N ALA A 73 -6.12 -2.76 -2.48
CA ALA A 73 -4.72 -2.34 -2.56
C ALA A 73 -4.51 -0.92 -2.04
N VAL A 74 -5.32 0.04 -2.50
CA VAL A 74 -5.23 1.45 -2.07
C VAL A 74 -5.53 1.59 -0.58
N LEU A 75 -6.61 0.94 -0.09
CA LEU A 75 -7.02 1.03 1.31
C LEU A 75 -5.94 0.48 2.24
N LEU A 76 -5.47 -0.73 1.98
CA LEU A 76 -4.53 -1.37 2.91
C LEU A 76 -3.12 -0.77 2.83
N ALA A 77 -2.68 -0.28 1.66
CA ALA A 77 -1.46 0.52 1.56
C ALA A 77 -1.55 1.83 2.35
N THR A 78 -2.71 2.48 2.32
CA THR A 78 -2.93 3.72 3.07
C THR A 78 -2.90 3.45 4.57
N VAL A 79 -3.62 2.42 5.02
CA VAL A 79 -3.66 2.01 6.43
C VAL A 79 -2.26 1.63 6.92
N SER A 80 -1.52 0.81 6.16
CA SER A 80 -0.17 0.40 6.57
C SER A 80 0.78 1.60 6.71
N ALA A 81 0.77 2.52 5.74
CA ALA A 81 1.60 3.71 5.78
C ALA A 81 1.23 4.67 6.92
N VAL A 82 -0.07 4.84 7.20
CA VAL A 82 -0.55 5.69 8.30
C VAL A 82 -0.19 5.10 9.66
N LEU A 83 -0.40 3.78 9.84
CA LEU A 83 -0.05 3.08 11.07
C LEU A 83 1.45 3.15 11.35
N TYR A 84 2.28 2.96 10.32
CA TYR A 84 3.73 3.12 10.46
C TYR A 84 4.11 4.54 10.90
N ARG A 85 3.55 5.57 10.27
CA ARG A 85 3.80 6.96 10.68
C ARG A 85 3.35 7.26 12.10
N TRP A 86 2.22 6.70 12.51
CA TRP A 86 1.72 6.86 13.87
C TRP A 86 2.62 6.14 14.89
N GLY A 87 3.07 4.93 14.59
CA GLY A 87 4.00 4.17 15.43
C GLY A 87 5.33 4.89 15.64
N VAL A 88 5.92 5.43 14.56
CA VAL A 88 7.19 6.20 14.64
C VAL A 88 7.04 7.41 15.56
N ARG A 89 5.92 8.15 15.47
CA ARG A 89 5.64 9.30 16.36
C ARG A 89 5.48 8.92 17.83
N GLY A 90 4.88 7.78 18.13
CA GLY A 90 4.67 7.32 19.50
C GLY A 90 5.94 6.86 20.21
N MET A 91 7.02 6.60 19.48
CA MET A 91 8.30 6.11 20.00
C MET A 91 9.33 7.23 20.21
N THR A 92 9.01 8.48 19.88
CA THR A 92 9.90 9.67 19.95
C THR A 92 9.39 10.74 20.88
#